data_AF-A0A849WW15-F1
#
_entry.id   AF-A0A849WW15-F1
#
_cell.length_a   1.000
_cell.length_b   1.000
_cell.length_c   1.000
_cell.angle_alpha   90.00
_cell.angle_beta   90.00
_cell.angle_gamma   90.00
#
_symmetry.space_group_name_H-M   'P 1'
#
loop_
_entity.id
_entity.type
_entity.pdbx_description
1 polymer ?
#
loop_
_entity_poly.entity_id
_entity_poly.type
_entity_poly.pdbx_seq_one_letter_code
_entity_poly.pdbx_strand_id
1 'polypeptide(L)'
;GEVSPGQAREAGAVFALAGHSERRQFFGETDDSAVRRALGAHTRGMRAVFCLGERLDERDSGRTFQVLERQMAPLFAQAPAPPEGFSLAYEPVWAIGTGRTATTAQAEEAHAFLRKLMEAKWGSAAARGVRVLYGGSVKPENAAELMSCPNVDGVLVGGASLEAASFLAIAAGAVR
;
A
#
# COMPACT_ATOMS: atom_id res chain seq x y z
N GLY A 1 20.56 -7.29 12.34
CA GLY A 1 21.32 -6.54 11.32
C GLY A 1 20.35 -5.79 10.44
N GLU A 2 19.74 -4.73 10.96
CA GLU A 2 18.81 -3.88 10.21
C GLU A 2 19.57 -3.03 9.17
N VAL A 3 18.89 -2.64 8.09
CA VAL A 3 19.41 -1.70 7.09
C VAL A 3 18.83 -0.32 7.38
N SER A 4 19.69 0.68 7.57
CA SER A 4 19.25 2.06 7.75
C SER A 4 18.82 2.69 6.41
N PRO A 5 17.90 3.67 6.42
CA PRO A 5 17.54 4.38 5.18
C PRO A 5 18.73 5.10 4.52
N GLY A 6 19.76 5.48 5.30
CA GLY A 6 20.99 6.07 4.77
C GLY A 6 21.82 5.09 3.96
N GLN A 7 21.96 3.85 4.45
CA GLN A 7 22.65 2.79 3.71
C GLN A 7 21.92 2.42 2.41
N ALA A 8 20.58 2.31 2.46
CA ALA A 8 19.78 2.01 1.27
C ALA A 8 19.90 3.12 0.21
N ARG A 9 19.88 4.38 0.65
CA ARG A 9 20.13 5.58 -0.16
C ARG A 9 21.47 5.55 -0.87
N GLU A 10 22.53 5.24 -0.14
CA GLU A 10 23.90 5.17 -0.66
C GLU A 10 24.02 4.08 -1.73
N ALA A 11 23.27 2.99 -1.59
CA ALA A 11 23.15 1.94 -2.60
C ALA A 11 22.23 2.30 -3.80
N GLY A 12 21.67 3.52 -3.85
CA GLY A 12 20.83 4.00 -4.95
C GLY A 12 19.33 3.74 -4.80
N ALA A 13 18.87 3.24 -3.65
CA ALA A 13 17.44 3.02 -3.43
C ALA A 13 16.68 4.35 -3.29
N VAL A 14 15.57 4.48 -4.03
CA VAL A 14 14.69 5.67 -4.00
C VAL A 14 13.33 5.40 -3.34
N PHE A 15 12.91 4.13 -3.24
CA PHE A 15 11.68 3.70 -2.59
C PHE A 15 11.97 2.82 -1.36
N ALA A 16 11.07 2.83 -0.38
CA ALA A 16 11.08 1.91 0.76
C ALA A 16 9.66 1.42 1.06
N LEU A 17 9.47 0.10 1.16
CA LEU A 17 8.23 -0.50 1.67
C LEU A 17 8.26 -0.54 3.20
N ALA A 18 7.15 -0.25 3.85
CA ALA A 18 6.99 -0.36 5.30
C ALA A 18 5.60 -0.87 5.65
N GLY A 19 5.49 -1.73 6.66
CA GLY A 19 4.20 -2.29 7.07
C GLY A 19 3.70 -3.42 6.20
N HIS A 20 4.53 -4.02 5.35
CA HIS A 20 4.12 -5.16 4.52
C HIS A 20 3.54 -6.27 5.41
N SER A 21 2.45 -6.90 4.96
CA SER A 21 1.75 -7.94 5.72
C SER A 21 2.68 -9.01 6.32
N GLU A 22 3.66 -9.49 5.56
CA GLU A 22 4.67 -10.48 6.01
C GLU A 22 5.57 -9.95 7.14
N ARG A 23 5.94 -8.66 7.13
CA ARG A 23 6.70 -8.05 8.22
C ARG A 23 5.88 -7.99 9.51
N ARG A 24 4.58 -7.70 9.39
CA ARG A 24 3.65 -7.71 10.53
C ARG A 24 3.48 -9.11 11.09
N GLN A 25 3.31 -10.09 10.22
CA GLN A 25 3.06 -11.48 10.62
C GLN A 25 4.29 -12.17 11.20
N PHE A 26 5.45 -12.05 10.54
CA PHE A 26 6.62 -12.87 10.88
C PHE A 26 7.67 -12.13 11.71
N PHE A 27 7.66 -10.80 11.73
CA PHE A 27 8.69 -9.98 12.37
C PHE A 27 8.15 -9.02 13.44
N GLY A 28 6.87 -9.13 13.78
CA GLY A 28 6.24 -8.33 14.85
C GLY A 28 6.16 -6.84 14.53
N GLU A 29 6.15 -6.45 13.26
CA GLU A 29 5.95 -5.06 12.86
C GLU A 29 4.52 -4.60 13.23
N THR A 30 4.43 -3.49 13.96
CA THR A 30 3.18 -2.92 14.49
C THR A 30 2.76 -1.72 13.66
N ASP A 31 1.53 -1.23 13.85
CA ASP A 31 1.04 -0.03 13.17
C ASP A 31 1.96 1.17 13.43
N ASP A 32 2.38 1.38 14.70
CA ASP A 32 3.32 2.44 15.07
C ASP A 32 4.74 2.24 14.50
N SER A 33 5.28 1.02 14.53
CA SER A 33 6.64 0.81 14.03
C SER A 33 6.71 0.88 12.51
N ALA A 34 5.67 0.44 11.79
CA ALA A 34 5.55 0.59 10.35
C ALA A 34 5.50 2.07 9.93
N VAL A 35 4.68 2.91 10.61
CA VAL A 35 4.62 4.35 10.34
C VAL A 35 5.96 5.02 10.63
N ARG A 36 6.60 4.70 11.76
CA ARG A 36 7.93 5.25 12.08
C ARG A 36 8.97 4.89 11.03
N ARG A 37 8.94 3.68 10.47
CA ARG A 37 9.83 3.29 9.36
C ARG A 37 9.52 4.08 8.08
N ALA A 38 8.25 4.21 7.72
CA ALA A 38 7.84 4.97 6.53
C ALA A 38 8.28 6.44 6.62
N LEU A 39 7.98 7.11 7.74
CA LEU A 39 8.39 8.49 7.97
C LEU A 39 9.91 8.63 8.10
N GLY A 40 10.57 7.66 8.76
CA GLY A 40 12.03 7.60 8.85
C GLY A 40 12.70 7.53 7.48
N ALA A 41 12.19 6.71 6.56
CA ALA A 41 12.66 6.65 5.18
C ALA A 41 12.45 8.00 4.46
N HIS A 42 11.28 8.63 4.67
CA HIS A 42 10.96 9.94 4.10
C HIS A 42 11.90 11.05 4.58
N THR A 43 12.26 11.10 5.87
CA THR A 43 13.20 12.11 6.40
C THR A 43 14.61 12.01 5.80
N ARG A 44 14.95 10.86 5.21
CA ARG A 44 16.19 10.72 4.45
C ARG A 44 16.04 11.07 2.99
N GLY A 45 14.82 11.35 2.52
CA GLY A 45 14.38 11.73 1.17
C GLY A 45 13.72 10.58 0.37
N MET A 46 13.38 9.44 0.99
CA MET A 46 12.96 8.23 0.23
C MET A 46 11.45 8.33 0.03
N ARG A 47 10.96 7.80 -1.09
CA ARG A 47 9.53 7.65 -1.30
C ARG A 47 9.06 6.41 -0.55
N ALA A 48 8.33 6.60 0.53
CA ALA A 48 7.81 5.48 1.31
C ALA A 48 6.49 4.97 0.71
N VAL A 49 6.33 3.65 0.71
CA VAL A 49 5.06 2.97 0.43
C VAL A 49 4.63 2.29 1.72
N PHE A 50 3.53 2.75 2.30
CA PHE A 50 2.98 2.21 3.54
C PHE A 50 1.92 1.16 3.23
N CYS A 51 2.22 -0.08 3.58
CA CYS A 51 1.34 -1.22 3.37
C CYS A 51 0.40 -1.40 4.57
N LEU A 52 -0.86 -1.69 4.25
CA LEU A 52 -1.95 -1.84 5.21
C LEU A 52 -3.06 -2.69 4.60
N GLY A 53 -3.86 -3.33 5.45
CA GLY A 53 -4.95 -4.18 5.04
C GLY A 53 -5.30 -5.22 6.10
N GLU A 54 -6.46 -5.82 5.90
CA GLU A 54 -7.09 -6.73 6.83
C GLU A 54 -6.77 -8.21 6.54
N ARG A 55 -6.79 -9.03 7.59
CA ARG A 55 -6.75 -10.49 7.49
C ARG A 55 -8.11 -11.06 7.09
N LEU A 56 -8.12 -12.35 6.73
CA LEU A 56 -9.35 -13.04 6.30
C LEU A 56 -10.44 -13.00 7.40
N ASP A 57 -10.06 -13.24 8.66
CA ASP A 57 -11.00 -13.21 9.79
C ASP A 57 -11.61 -11.82 10.01
N GLU A 58 -10.85 -10.77 9.72
CA GLU A 58 -11.29 -9.37 9.80
C GLU A 58 -12.21 -9.02 8.61
N ARG A 59 -11.94 -9.54 7.41
CA ARG A 59 -12.83 -9.39 6.25
C ARG A 59 -14.16 -10.09 6.47
N ASP A 60 -14.12 -11.37 6.84
CA ASP A 60 -15.31 -12.22 7.00
C ASP A 60 -16.24 -11.73 8.11
N SER A 61 -15.72 -10.93 9.05
CA SER A 61 -16.48 -10.29 10.13
C SER A 61 -16.86 -8.84 9.85
N GLY A 62 -16.64 -8.34 8.63
CA GLY A 62 -17.01 -6.97 8.24
C GLY A 62 -16.15 -5.87 8.87
N ARG A 63 -14.94 -6.19 9.36
CA ARG A 63 -14.05 -5.25 10.08
C ARG A 63 -13.01 -4.57 9.18
N THR A 64 -13.05 -4.75 7.86
CA THR A 64 -12.07 -4.13 6.94
C THR A 64 -11.84 -2.65 7.24
N PHE A 65 -12.90 -1.83 7.26
CA PHE A 65 -12.76 -0.39 7.49
C PHE A 65 -12.21 -0.03 8.87
N GLN A 66 -12.62 -0.75 9.92
CA GLN A 66 -12.08 -0.58 11.27
C GLN A 66 -10.57 -0.86 11.31
N VAL A 67 -10.12 -1.89 10.59
CA VAL A 67 -8.69 -2.22 10.47
C VAL A 67 -7.93 -1.13 9.73
N LEU A 68 -8.45 -0.64 8.60
CA LEU A 68 -7.83 0.42 7.83
C LEU A 68 -7.72 1.73 8.64
N GLU A 69 -8.77 2.11 9.38
CA GLU A 69 -8.74 3.25 10.30
C GLU A 69 -7.66 3.09 11.37
N ARG A 70 -7.62 1.93 12.04
CA ARG A 70 -6.63 1.63 13.08
C ARG A 70 -5.20 1.74 12.53
N GLN A 71 -4.96 1.16 11.35
CA GLN A 71 -3.63 1.16 10.72
C GLN A 71 -3.20 2.55 10.24
N MET A 72 -4.15 3.41 9.85
CA MET A 72 -3.89 4.80 9.45
C MET A 72 -3.73 5.76 10.64
N ALA A 73 -4.29 5.44 11.80
CA ALA A 73 -4.30 6.34 12.96
C ALA A 73 -2.91 6.82 13.39
N PRO A 74 -1.86 5.96 13.49
CA PRO A 74 -0.52 6.44 13.85
C PRO A 74 0.10 7.37 12.80
N LEU A 75 -0.23 7.18 11.51
CA LEU A 75 0.22 8.07 10.43
C LEU A 75 -0.39 9.45 10.59
N PHE A 76 -1.70 9.51 10.82
CA PHE A 76 -2.41 10.77 11.04
C PHE A 76 -2.01 11.49 12.32
N ALA A 77 -1.58 10.75 13.35
CA ALA A 77 -1.07 11.33 14.58
C ALA A 77 0.32 11.97 14.40
N GLN A 78 1.17 11.39 13.54
CA GLN A 78 2.57 11.82 13.35
C GLN A 78 2.78 12.73 12.14
N ALA A 79 1.87 12.73 11.17
CA ALA A 79 1.98 13.49 9.93
C ALA A 79 0.81 14.48 9.77
N PRO A 80 1.03 15.79 10.02
CA PRO A 80 -0.02 16.81 9.83
C PRO A 80 -0.39 17.02 8.36
N ALA A 81 0.47 16.60 7.44
CA ALA A 81 0.27 16.60 5.99
C ALA A 81 0.85 15.30 5.41
N PRO A 82 0.42 14.84 4.22
CA PRO A 82 1.02 13.68 3.59
C PRO A 82 2.49 13.95 3.27
N PRO A 83 3.41 13.02 3.60
CA PRO A 83 4.81 13.17 3.21
C PRO A 83 4.95 13.22 1.69
N GLU A 84 5.87 14.04 1.18
CA GLU A 84 6.06 14.17 -0.27
C GLU A 84 6.46 12.83 -0.90
N GLY A 85 5.79 12.47 -2.00
CA GLY A 85 6.05 11.23 -2.74
C GLY A 85 5.64 9.94 -2.00
N PHE A 86 4.91 10.06 -0.89
CA PHE A 86 4.35 8.94 -0.13
C PHE A 86 3.20 8.25 -0.89
N SER A 87 3.15 6.93 -0.78
CA SER A 87 2.05 6.12 -1.32
C SER A 87 1.51 5.17 -0.24
N LEU A 88 0.23 4.80 -0.38
CA LEU A 88 -0.37 3.68 0.33
C LEU A 88 -0.37 2.45 -0.57
N ALA A 89 -0.24 1.26 0.01
CA ALA A 89 -0.55 0.00 -0.65
C ALA A 89 -1.61 -0.73 0.17
N TYR A 90 -2.83 -0.82 -0.37
CA TYR A 90 -3.88 -1.64 0.21
C TYR A 90 -3.65 -3.10 -0.15
N GLU A 91 -3.37 -3.89 0.87
CA GLU A 91 -3.02 -5.30 0.80
C GLU A 91 -4.11 -6.13 1.50
N PRO A 92 -5.18 -6.56 0.80
CA PRO A 92 -6.09 -7.55 1.38
C PRO A 92 -5.28 -8.82 1.65
N VAL A 93 -4.86 -9.03 2.91
CA VAL A 93 -3.84 -10.04 3.28
C VAL A 93 -4.28 -11.44 2.86
N TRP A 94 -5.58 -11.67 2.89
CA TRP A 94 -6.22 -12.91 2.46
C TRP A 94 -6.12 -13.21 0.95
N ALA A 95 -5.75 -12.22 0.12
CA ALA A 95 -5.57 -12.33 -1.32
C ALA A 95 -4.10 -12.37 -1.75
N ILE A 96 -3.14 -12.32 -0.82
CA ILE A 96 -1.71 -12.34 -1.14
C ILE A 96 -1.22 -13.79 -1.24
N GLY A 97 -0.77 -14.21 -2.43
CA GLY A 97 -0.17 -15.54 -2.63
C GLY A 97 -1.12 -16.73 -2.44
N THR A 98 -2.42 -16.50 -2.20
CA THR A 98 -3.42 -17.55 -1.96
C THR A 98 -4.15 -18.01 -3.23
N GLY A 99 -3.93 -17.34 -4.36
CA GLY A 99 -4.68 -17.54 -5.60
C GLY A 99 -6.12 -16.99 -5.54
N ARG A 100 -6.62 -16.58 -4.36
CA ARG A 100 -7.83 -15.79 -4.23
C ARG A 100 -7.51 -14.34 -4.58
N THR A 101 -8.36 -13.73 -5.40
CA THR A 101 -8.22 -12.34 -5.82
C THR A 101 -9.40 -11.56 -5.30
N ALA A 102 -9.15 -10.40 -4.67
CA ALA A 102 -10.24 -9.49 -4.33
C ALA A 102 -10.91 -8.99 -5.61
N THR A 103 -12.23 -8.87 -5.63
CA THR A 103 -12.91 -8.30 -6.80
C THR A 103 -12.52 -6.82 -6.96
N THR A 104 -12.65 -6.29 -8.17
CA THR A 104 -12.45 -4.87 -8.46
C THR A 104 -13.33 -3.97 -7.60
N ALA A 105 -14.56 -4.39 -7.31
CA ALA A 105 -15.45 -3.72 -6.38
C ALA A 105 -14.92 -3.71 -4.94
N GLN A 106 -14.34 -4.82 -4.45
CA GLN A 106 -13.74 -4.88 -3.11
C GLN A 106 -12.48 -4.03 -3.00
N ALA A 107 -11.65 -4.00 -4.05
CA ALA A 107 -10.49 -3.12 -4.13
C ALA A 107 -10.91 -1.64 -4.12
N GLU A 108 -11.86 -1.28 -4.98
CA GLU A 108 -12.40 0.08 -5.07
C GLU A 108 -13.03 0.53 -3.74
N GLU A 109 -13.81 -0.33 -3.08
CA GLU A 109 -14.42 -0.06 -1.78
C GLU A 109 -13.38 0.34 -0.73
N ALA A 110 -12.30 -0.43 -0.58
CA ALA A 110 -11.24 -0.14 0.37
C ALA A 110 -10.44 1.12 -0.01
N HIS A 111 -10.15 1.31 -1.30
CA HIS A 111 -9.43 2.48 -1.77
C HIS A 111 -10.22 3.78 -1.60
N ALA A 112 -11.52 3.76 -1.93
CA ALA A 112 -12.42 4.90 -1.73
C ALA A 112 -12.52 5.25 -0.24
N PHE A 113 -12.55 4.25 0.64
CA PHE A 113 -12.54 4.45 2.08
C PHE A 113 -11.24 5.12 2.57
N LEU A 114 -10.07 4.63 2.15
CA LEU A 114 -8.78 5.23 2.48
C LEU A 114 -8.67 6.68 2.01
N ARG A 115 -9.19 6.99 0.80
CA ARG A 115 -9.26 8.37 0.33
C ARG A 115 -10.11 9.23 1.23
N LYS A 116 -11.32 8.80 1.60
CA LYS A 116 -12.18 9.56 2.54
C LYS A 116 -11.48 9.83 3.87
N LEU A 117 -10.75 8.86 4.41
CA LEU A 117 -9.96 9.06 5.63
C LEU A 117 -8.88 10.14 5.45
N MET A 118 -8.14 10.08 4.35
CA MET A 118 -7.12 11.10 4.04
C MET A 118 -7.75 12.47 3.76
N GLU A 119 -8.90 12.54 3.10
CA GLU A 119 -9.63 13.79 2.85
C GLU A 119 -10.10 14.43 4.16
N ALA A 120 -10.65 13.63 5.08
CA ALA A 120 -11.06 14.10 6.39
C ALA A 120 -9.88 14.64 7.21
N LYS A 121 -8.69 14.02 7.07
CA LYS A 121 -7.50 14.40 7.85
C LYS A 121 -6.69 15.55 7.25
N TRP A 122 -6.42 15.51 5.94
CA TRP A 122 -5.49 16.40 5.24
C TRP A 122 -6.18 17.34 4.24
N GLY A 123 -7.49 17.17 4.01
CA GLY A 123 -8.24 17.91 3.00
C GLY A 123 -8.11 17.31 1.60
N SER A 124 -9.10 17.58 0.75
CA SER A 124 -9.22 16.93 -0.56
C SER A 124 -8.05 17.18 -1.50
N ALA A 125 -7.42 18.35 -1.45
CA ALA A 125 -6.27 18.65 -2.31
C ALA A 125 -5.06 17.76 -1.97
N ALA A 126 -4.75 17.62 -0.68
CA ALA A 126 -3.63 16.81 -0.22
C ALA A 126 -3.89 15.31 -0.41
N ALA A 127 -5.11 14.85 -0.11
CA ALA A 127 -5.51 13.44 -0.27
C ALA A 127 -5.40 12.96 -1.72
N ARG A 128 -5.76 13.80 -2.71
CA ARG A 128 -5.60 13.48 -4.14
C ARG A 128 -4.14 13.32 -4.58
N GLY A 129 -3.20 13.94 -3.85
CA GLY A 129 -1.77 13.80 -4.13
C GLY A 129 -1.16 12.48 -3.66
N VAL A 130 -1.86 11.73 -2.79
CA VAL A 130 -1.39 10.44 -2.28
C VAL A 130 -1.88 9.34 -3.22
N ARG A 131 -0.94 8.54 -3.73
CA ARG A 131 -1.28 7.36 -4.55
C ARG A 131 -1.69 6.20 -3.65
N VAL A 132 -2.78 5.54 -3.99
CA VAL A 132 -3.28 4.33 -3.34
C VAL A 132 -3.15 3.16 -4.31
N LEU A 133 -2.17 2.30 -4.05
CA LEU A 133 -1.83 1.12 -4.84
C LEU A 133 -2.62 -0.09 -4.35
N TYR A 134 -3.05 -0.95 -5.27
CA TYR A 134 -3.59 -2.26 -4.92
C TYR A 134 -2.46 -3.29 -4.81
N GLY A 135 -2.33 -3.95 -3.66
CA GLY A 135 -1.25 -4.89 -3.32
C GLY A 135 -1.69 -6.35 -3.15
N GLY A 136 -2.85 -6.74 -3.69
CA GLY A 136 -3.31 -8.14 -3.68
C GLY A 136 -2.75 -8.97 -4.84
N SER A 137 -3.45 -10.04 -5.22
CA SER A 137 -3.07 -10.91 -6.35
C SER A 137 -3.23 -10.22 -7.71
N VAL A 138 -2.21 -9.47 -8.12
CA VAL A 138 -2.12 -8.81 -9.44
C VAL A 138 -1.46 -9.74 -10.45
N LYS A 139 -2.06 -9.82 -11.64
CA LYS A 139 -1.58 -10.60 -12.79
C LYS A 139 -1.81 -9.83 -14.09
N PRO A 140 -1.14 -10.18 -15.20
CA PRO A 140 -1.37 -9.53 -16.49
C PRO A 140 -2.86 -9.49 -16.88
N GLU A 141 -3.63 -10.53 -16.55
CA GLU A 141 -5.02 -10.67 -16.97
C GLU A 141 -5.99 -9.74 -16.21
N ASN A 142 -5.64 -9.29 -15.00
CA ASN A 142 -6.52 -8.47 -14.17
C ASN A 142 -6.02 -7.05 -13.91
N ALA A 143 -4.75 -6.75 -14.25
CA ALA A 143 -4.14 -5.46 -13.95
C ALA A 143 -4.91 -4.28 -14.56
N ALA A 144 -5.33 -4.39 -15.83
CA ALA A 144 -6.08 -3.33 -16.50
C ALA A 144 -7.45 -3.06 -15.85
N GLU A 145 -8.15 -4.11 -15.41
CA GLU A 145 -9.45 -3.98 -14.75
C GLU A 145 -9.29 -3.33 -13.36
N LEU A 146 -8.30 -3.77 -12.56
CA LEU A 146 -7.98 -3.16 -11.26
C LEU A 146 -7.59 -1.68 -11.42
N MET A 147 -6.77 -1.36 -12.41
CA MET A 147 -6.34 0.01 -12.71
C MET A 147 -7.47 0.87 -13.28
N SER A 148 -8.56 0.27 -13.77
CA SER A 148 -9.73 1.01 -14.25
C SER A 148 -10.57 1.58 -13.10
N CYS A 149 -10.44 1.02 -11.89
CA CYS A 149 -11.14 1.52 -10.72
C CYS A 149 -10.81 3.01 -10.46
N PRO A 150 -11.81 3.85 -10.11
CA PRO A 150 -11.60 5.27 -9.89
C PRO A 150 -10.54 5.61 -8.85
N ASN A 151 -10.46 4.82 -7.77
CA ASN A 151 -9.60 5.11 -6.63
C ASN A 151 -8.32 4.26 -6.58
N VAL A 152 -8.07 3.41 -7.58
CA VAL A 152 -6.82 2.65 -7.73
C VAL A 152 -5.84 3.42 -8.60
N ASP A 153 -4.72 3.85 -8.02
CA ASP A 153 -3.69 4.66 -8.70
C ASP A 153 -2.52 3.84 -9.26
N GLY A 154 -2.49 2.54 -8.98
CA GLY A 154 -1.35 1.68 -9.27
C GLY A 154 -1.49 0.31 -8.61
N VAL A 155 -0.46 -0.51 -8.82
CA VAL A 155 -0.37 -1.85 -8.23
C VAL A 155 0.97 -2.07 -7.54
N LEU A 156 0.96 -2.83 -6.45
CA LEU A 156 2.15 -3.39 -5.82
C LEU A 156 2.17 -4.89 -6.10
N VAL A 157 3.08 -5.32 -6.97
CA VAL A 157 3.06 -6.69 -7.54
C VAL A 157 4.07 -7.57 -6.83
N GLY A 158 3.62 -8.71 -6.32
CA GLY A 158 4.46 -9.77 -5.75
C GLY A 158 4.95 -10.75 -6.82
N GLY A 159 4.58 -12.03 -6.72
CA GLY A 159 5.14 -13.10 -7.58
C GLY A 159 5.10 -12.84 -9.10
N ALA A 160 4.08 -12.15 -9.61
CA ALA A 160 3.99 -11.81 -11.04
C ALA A 160 5.05 -10.79 -11.51
N SER A 161 5.81 -10.17 -10.60
CA SER A 161 6.94 -9.29 -10.92
C SER A 161 8.25 -10.04 -11.14
N LEU A 162 8.31 -11.34 -10.82
CA LEU A 162 9.54 -12.14 -10.91
C LEU A 162 9.85 -12.56 -12.34
N GLU A 163 8.83 -12.66 -13.20
CA GLU A 163 8.96 -12.98 -14.61
C GLU A 163 8.86 -11.71 -15.46
N ALA A 164 9.92 -11.42 -16.24
CA ALA A 164 10.03 -10.16 -16.99
C ALA A 164 8.84 -9.92 -17.95
N ALA A 165 8.39 -10.96 -18.65
CA ALA A 165 7.25 -10.86 -19.56
C ALA A 165 5.95 -10.50 -18.83
N SER A 166 5.72 -11.10 -17.66
CA SER A 166 4.55 -10.82 -16.81
C SER A 166 4.61 -9.39 -16.26
N PHE A 167 5.76 -8.97 -15.74
CA PHE A 167 5.94 -7.62 -15.21
C PHE A 167 5.73 -6.54 -16.29
N LEU A 168 6.27 -6.73 -17.49
CA LEU A 168 6.08 -5.82 -18.62
C LEU A 168 4.61 -5.77 -19.06
N ALA A 169 3.92 -6.90 -19.09
CA ALA A 169 2.49 -6.93 -19.45
C ALA A 169 1.62 -6.17 -18.43
N ILE A 170 1.90 -6.33 -17.13
CA ILE A 170 1.23 -5.55 -16.07
C ILE A 170 1.53 -4.05 -16.22
N ALA A 171 2.81 -3.69 -16.44
CA ALA A 171 3.21 -2.29 -16.60
C ALA A 171 2.55 -1.63 -17.84
N ALA A 172 2.43 -2.37 -18.95
CA ALA A 172 1.76 -1.89 -20.16
C ALA A 172 0.26 -1.63 -19.93
N GLY A 173 -0.40 -2.47 -19.13
CA GLY A 173 -1.79 -2.27 -18.72
C GLY A 173 -2.01 -1.16 -17.69
N ALA A 174 -0.93 -0.63 -17.09
CA ALA A 174 -0.96 0.36 -16.03
C ALA A 174 -0.73 1.82 -16.52
N VAL A 175 -0.55 2.04 -17.83
CA VAL A 175 -0.36 3.39 -18.39
C VAL A 175 -1.72 4.11 -18.45
N ARG A 176 -1.89 5.12 -17.58
CA ARG A 176 -2.96 6.13 -17.64
C ARG A 176 -2.36 7.47 -18.08
#